data_AF-A0A2S7YLE3-F1
#
_entry.id   AF-A0A2S7YLE3-F1
#
_cell.length_a   1.000
_cell.length_b   1.000
_cell.length_c   1.000
_cell.angle_alpha   90.00
_cell.angle_beta   90.00
_cell.angle_gamma   90.00
#
_symmetry.space_group_name_H-M   'P 1'
#
loop_
_entity.id
_entity.type
_entity.pdbx_description
1 polymer ?
#
loop_
_entity_poly.entity_id
_entity_poly.type
_entity_poly.pdbx_seq_one_letter_code
_entity_poly.pdbx_strand_id
1 'polypeptide(L)'
;MSITRSGPQPDKHEGHRHVRIHPECSLCGCYFEVGEPMMALLGDRFNTTCRVIDASTFPIAIYCNQKPGTPWTFCQLPKCTKCAAELESVTVHRDCFQIFLQQTADHKHITAYNLWHAAHARYPWRGFWPLPLTILDQDAANLAMTYAAATWRMSLNMLPNELLLLICENLGNSVFWRHVLAKEFTRKLMIEADNATASMTTLLRVESWKRGTVPKMATSDAGGFYRLTIDSYGLREIERLPDIPAKSSMRSETYAYVVDSVERLGGIPISFKFGLGRLYPPKGMRSLRSWDTPGPPVAPDHEFSPEVQPVCPRLGTIETKISFGITFFISSGTIAAMHAHTVQAPSAYSCFQRLNPVKKKWVAWIFVPIRGGIDKFGFRTPLLPPGASLPQFAGSLLLHMSISGEVVLGPYMHYGKDLWMEDDATTLIHGISRMGAVYPLGTAPRVQEGEEEEEVFFQNPMNLSPPFEHAYFSYAELDKVKDIEVYHDKALGICRGVVVGYQNGGERALGQCRIGVDAVRVYEQPACFCYKKTKYLRQGTRVERDSVKIECNTDANHDHSEEGWTCCKFPSRLEWWFTSEESRISFTPGRAGCR
;
A
#
# COMPACT_ATOMS: atom_id res chain seq x y z
N MET A 1 -18.78 -12.04 -57.88
CA MET A 1 -18.80 -11.05 -56.78
C MET A 1 -17.77 -11.50 -55.76
N SER A 2 -16.62 -10.81 -55.74
CA SER A 2 -15.45 -11.17 -54.92
C SER A 2 -15.61 -10.56 -53.53
N ILE A 3 -15.51 -11.39 -52.49
CA ILE A 3 -15.53 -10.98 -51.09
C ILE A 3 -14.10 -10.57 -50.72
N THR A 4 -13.88 -9.26 -50.62
CA THR A 4 -12.63 -8.67 -50.12
C THR A 4 -12.49 -8.94 -48.63
N ARG A 5 -11.50 -9.76 -48.27
CA ARG A 5 -10.96 -9.87 -46.90
C ARG A 5 -10.43 -8.50 -46.48
N SER A 6 -11.06 -7.88 -45.49
CA SER A 6 -10.51 -6.74 -44.77
C SER A 6 -9.28 -7.21 -43.98
N GLY A 7 -8.09 -6.79 -44.40
CA GLY A 7 -6.87 -6.93 -43.59
C GLY A 7 -6.99 -6.17 -42.26
N PRO A 8 -6.08 -6.43 -41.30
CA PRO A 8 -6.08 -5.72 -40.02
C PRO A 8 -5.91 -4.22 -40.29
N GLN A 9 -6.82 -3.40 -39.74
CA GLN A 9 -6.63 -1.95 -39.74
C GLN A 9 -5.30 -1.64 -39.07
N PRO A 10 -4.42 -0.82 -39.68
CA PRO A 10 -3.25 -0.30 -38.99
C PRO A 10 -3.73 0.51 -37.78
N ASP A 11 -3.18 0.18 -36.62
CA ASP A 11 -3.46 0.83 -35.35
C ASP A 11 -3.24 2.34 -35.50
N LYS A 12 -4.24 3.18 -35.22
CA LYS A 12 -4.17 4.66 -35.33
C LYS A 12 -3.26 5.29 -34.26
N HIS A 13 -2.18 4.60 -33.87
CA HIS A 13 -1.38 4.86 -32.68
C HIS A 13 0.12 4.99 -32.96
N GLU A 14 0.55 4.90 -34.21
CA GLU A 14 1.90 5.26 -34.64
C GLU A 14 2.07 6.79 -34.63
N GLY A 15 2.66 7.35 -33.56
CA GLY A 15 3.13 8.75 -33.57
C GLY A 15 3.08 9.51 -32.24
N HIS A 16 2.30 9.07 -31.24
CA HIS A 16 2.22 9.79 -29.96
C HIS A 16 3.33 9.36 -29.00
N ARG A 17 4.05 10.33 -28.45
CA ARG A 17 5.07 10.10 -27.41
C ARG A 17 4.44 9.98 -26.03
N HIS A 18 4.90 9.01 -25.25
CA HIS A 18 4.37 8.78 -23.92
C HIS A 18 5.03 9.70 -22.89
N VAL A 19 4.21 10.28 -22.00
CA VAL A 19 4.66 11.06 -20.83
C VAL A 19 4.10 10.39 -19.60
N ARG A 20 4.96 9.97 -18.66
CA ARG A 20 4.47 9.43 -17.39
C ARG A 20 3.88 10.56 -16.53
N ILE A 21 2.68 10.34 -16.02
CA ILE A 21 2.07 11.19 -15.00
C ILE A 21 2.16 10.48 -13.66
N HIS A 22 2.73 11.18 -12.68
CA HIS A 22 2.86 10.69 -11.32
C HIS A 22 1.66 11.14 -10.48
N PRO A 23 1.23 10.33 -9.49
CA PRO A 23 0.07 10.64 -8.65
C PRO A 23 0.35 11.71 -7.57
N GLU A 24 1.60 12.13 -7.41
CA GLU A 24 2.02 13.18 -6.49
C GLU A 24 2.75 14.29 -7.24
N CYS A 25 2.54 15.52 -6.79
CA CYS A 25 3.31 16.66 -7.24
C CYS A 25 4.75 16.53 -6.73
N SER A 26 5.71 16.54 -7.64
CA SER A 26 7.13 16.38 -7.30
C SER A 26 7.72 17.61 -6.60
N LEU A 27 6.99 18.73 -6.60
CA LEU A 27 7.40 20.00 -5.99
C LEU A 27 6.89 20.15 -4.55
N CYS A 28 5.58 19.97 -4.31
CA CYS A 28 5.00 20.08 -2.96
C CYS A 28 4.87 18.74 -2.22
N GLY A 29 4.92 17.61 -2.92
CA GLY A 29 4.72 16.27 -2.32
C GLY A 29 3.26 15.85 -2.14
N CYS A 30 2.28 16.75 -2.31
CA CYS A 30 0.87 16.43 -2.18
C CYS A 30 0.35 15.57 -3.36
N TYR A 31 -0.68 14.78 -3.09
CA TYR A 31 -1.38 14.03 -4.14
C TYR A 31 -2.16 14.96 -5.08
N PHE A 32 -2.33 14.49 -6.31
CA PHE A 32 -3.30 15.07 -7.22
C PHE A 32 -4.71 14.56 -6.90
N GLU A 33 -5.64 15.47 -6.76
CA GLU A 33 -7.08 15.16 -6.82
C GLU A 33 -7.55 15.13 -8.28
N VAL A 34 -8.63 14.38 -8.54
CA VAL A 34 -9.21 14.26 -9.88
C VAL A 34 -9.66 15.64 -10.36
N GLY A 35 -9.24 16.02 -11.56
CA GLY A 35 -9.54 17.32 -12.16
C GLY A 35 -8.51 18.42 -11.86
N GLU A 36 -7.52 18.18 -11.00
CA GLU A 36 -6.51 19.19 -10.70
C GLU A 36 -5.58 19.48 -11.90
N PRO A 37 -5.31 20.75 -12.24
CA PRO A 37 -4.41 21.12 -13.34
C PRO A 37 -2.95 20.76 -13.07
N MET A 38 -2.27 20.24 -14.09
CA MET A 38 -0.92 19.70 -13.98
C MET A 38 0.04 20.20 -15.05
N MET A 39 1.33 20.20 -14.72
CA MET A 39 2.44 20.36 -15.66
C MET A 39 3.33 19.12 -15.62
N ALA A 40 3.82 18.69 -16.77
CA ALA A 40 4.83 17.65 -16.88
C ALA A 40 6.16 18.27 -17.35
N LEU A 41 7.22 18.01 -16.59
CA LEU A 41 8.58 18.42 -16.94
C LEU A 41 9.33 17.19 -17.42
N LEU A 42 9.85 17.21 -18.64
CA LEU A 42 10.64 16.12 -19.23
C LEU A 42 12.09 16.55 -19.35
N GLY A 43 12.99 15.68 -18.91
CA GLY A 43 14.42 15.92 -18.99
C GLY A 43 15.20 14.62 -19.10
N ASP A 44 16.51 14.77 -19.23
CA ASP A 44 17.46 13.69 -19.07
C ASP A 44 18.68 14.19 -18.29
N ARG A 45 19.51 13.25 -17.84
CA ARG A 45 20.69 13.57 -17.03
C ARG A 45 21.86 14.16 -17.83
N PHE A 46 21.84 14.07 -19.15
CA PHE A 46 22.96 14.42 -20.02
C PHE A 46 22.81 15.83 -20.60
N ASN A 47 21.57 16.30 -20.74
CA ASN A 47 21.22 17.59 -21.30
C ASN A 47 20.71 18.49 -20.18
N THR A 48 21.16 19.74 -20.17
CA THR A 48 20.69 20.78 -19.24
C THR A 48 19.37 21.43 -19.66
N THR A 49 18.70 20.86 -20.66
CA THR A 49 17.43 21.35 -21.19
C THR A 49 16.26 20.53 -20.65
N CYS A 50 15.18 21.19 -20.26
CA CYS A 50 13.94 20.55 -19.85
C CYS A 50 12.78 21.04 -20.70
N ARG A 51 11.91 20.13 -21.13
CA ARG A 51 10.66 20.46 -21.82
C ARG A 51 9.52 20.54 -20.80
N VAL A 52 8.83 21.67 -20.78
CA VAL A 52 7.64 21.88 -19.94
C VAL A 52 6.41 21.69 -20.81
N ILE A 53 5.50 20.81 -20.37
CA ILE A 53 4.29 20.44 -21.11
C ILE A 53 3.09 20.68 -20.21
N ASP A 54 2.05 21.34 -20.73
CA ASP A 54 0.74 21.39 -20.08
C ASP A 54 0.12 19.98 -20.12
N ALA A 55 -0.01 19.37 -18.94
CA ALA A 55 -0.52 18.01 -18.78
C ALA A 55 -2.04 17.97 -18.51
N SER A 56 -2.76 19.06 -18.81
CA SER A 56 -4.20 19.18 -18.62
C SER A 56 -4.58 18.95 -17.15
N THR A 57 -5.52 18.05 -16.87
CA THR A 57 -6.06 17.78 -15.54
C THR A 57 -5.88 16.32 -15.14
N PHE A 58 -5.68 16.06 -13.84
CA PHE A 58 -5.45 14.72 -13.34
C PHE A 58 -6.68 13.81 -13.58
N PRO A 59 -6.55 12.66 -14.27
CA PRO A 59 -7.68 11.82 -14.65
C PRO A 59 -8.27 11.05 -13.48
N ILE A 60 -9.55 10.67 -13.63
CA ILE A 60 -10.25 9.76 -12.71
C ILE A 60 -9.78 8.30 -12.83
N ALA A 61 -9.34 7.88 -14.03
CA ALA A 61 -9.05 6.49 -14.34
C ALA A 61 -7.54 6.21 -14.34
N ILE A 62 -7.12 5.37 -13.41
CA ILE A 62 -5.73 4.97 -13.10
C ILE A 62 -5.03 4.17 -14.23
N TYR A 63 -5.76 3.84 -15.29
CA TYR A 63 -5.24 3.14 -16.47
C TYR A 63 -5.60 3.84 -17.77
N CYS A 64 -5.94 5.13 -17.70
CA CYS A 64 -6.31 5.91 -18.86
C CYS A 64 -5.09 6.61 -19.47
N ASN A 65 -5.02 6.55 -20.80
CA ASN A 65 -4.16 7.40 -21.60
C ASN A 65 -4.98 8.64 -21.97
N GLN A 66 -4.66 9.81 -21.39
CA GLN A 66 -5.29 11.05 -21.82
C GLN A 66 -4.61 11.58 -23.09
N LYS A 67 -5.42 11.97 -24.07
CA LYS A 67 -5.00 12.57 -25.35
C LYS A 67 -5.77 13.88 -25.56
N PRO A 68 -5.37 14.99 -24.93
CA PRO A 68 -6.11 16.25 -24.99
C PRO A 68 -5.85 17.02 -26.31
N GLY A 69 -5.88 16.34 -27.47
CA GLY A 69 -5.58 16.97 -28.77
C GLY A 69 -4.11 17.36 -28.97
N THR A 70 -3.20 16.76 -28.20
CA THR A 70 -1.75 17.02 -28.24
C THR A 70 -0.99 15.81 -28.83
N PRO A 71 0.28 15.98 -29.27
CA PRO A 71 1.12 14.84 -29.70
C PRO A 71 1.55 13.92 -28.54
N TRP A 72 1.09 14.18 -27.32
CA TRP A 72 1.48 13.47 -26.10
C TRP A 72 0.38 12.52 -25.66
N THR A 73 0.79 11.38 -25.11
CA THR A 73 -0.08 10.47 -24.36
C THR A 73 0.34 10.49 -22.90
N PHE A 74 -0.51 11.06 -22.05
CA PHE A 74 -0.28 11.12 -20.61
C PHE A 74 -0.69 9.79 -19.97
N CYS A 75 0.29 9.11 -19.34
CA CYS A 75 0.18 7.71 -18.97
C CYS A 75 0.50 7.49 -17.49
N GLN A 76 -0.40 6.81 -16.77
CA GLN A 76 -0.22 6.48 -15.35
C GLN A 76 0.18 5.02 -15.10
N LEU A 77 0.33 4.22 -16.17
CA LEU A 77 0.63 2.79 -16.06
C LEU A 77 2.01 2.55 -15.41
N PRO A 78 2.09 1.87 -14.24
CA PRO A 78 3.33 1.61 -13.51
C PRO A 78 4.42 0.86 -14.29
N LYS A 79 4.04 0.01 -15.24
CA LYS A 79 4.96 -0.82 -16.05
C LYS A 79 4.83 -0.56 -17.55
N CYS A 80 4.44 0.66 -17.95
CA CYS A 80 4.32 1.00 -19.37
C CYS A 80 5.69 0.99 -20.07
N THR A 81 5.88 0.06 -21.02
CA THR A 81 7.11 -0.08 -21.80
C THR A 81 7.39 1.16 -22.65
N LYS A 82 6.35 1.80 -23.21
CA LYS A 82 6.47 3.06 -23.96
C LYS A 82 7.01 4.19 -23.07
N CYS A 83 6.50 4.33 -21.83
CA CYS A 83 7.06 5.29 -20.87
C CYS A 83 8.48 4.95 -20.44
N ALA A 84 8.87 3.66 -20.44
CA ALA A 84 10.23 3.23 -20.10
C ALA A 84 11.26 3.54 -21.20
N ALA A 85 10.81 3.64 -22.45
CA ALA A 85 11.64 4.02 -23.59
C ALA A 85 11.80 5.54 -23.75
N GLU A 86 10.88 6.33 -23.18
CA GLU A 86 10.87 7.78 -23.26
C GLU A 86 11.72 8.48 -22.18
N LEU A 87 11.87 9.80 -22.31
CA LEU A 87 12.47 10.67 -21.31
C LEU A 87 11.74 10.56 -19.96
N GLU A 88 12.49 10.72 -18.86
CA GLU A 88 11.87 10.71 -17.55
C GLU A 88 11.12 12.03 -17.30
N SER A 89 9.89 11.90 -16.82
CA SER A 89 9.05 13.03 -16.45
C SER A 89 8.93 13.16 -14.94
N VAL A 90 8.76 14.39 -14.47
CA VAL A 90 8.17 14.71 -13.16
C VAL A 90 6.85 15.45 -13.39
N THR A 91 5.90 15.27 -12.48
CA THR A 91 4.58 15.92 -12.56
C THR A 91 4.45 16.90 -11.41
N VAL A 92 3.99 18.12 -11.69
CA VAL A 92 3.77 19.15 -10.68
C VAL A 92 2.40 19.78 -10.86
N HIS A 93 1.77 20.25 -9.79
CA HIS A 93 0.57 21.07 -9.92
C HIS A 93 0.89 22.36 -10.68
N ARG A 94 -0.08 22.86 -11.44
CA ARG A 94 0.08 24.10 -12.22
C ARG A 94 0.37 25.32 -11.33
N ASP A 95 -0.32 25.42 -10.19
CA ASP A 95 -0.09 26.47 -9.18
C ASP A 95 1.30 26.35 -8.55
N CYS A 96 1.76 25.15 -8.21
CA CYS A 96 3.11 24.88 -7.71
C CYS A 96 4.19 25.32 -8.72
N PHE A 97 3.96 25.07 -10.01
CA PHE A 97 4.87 25.53 -11.05
C PHE A 97 4.86 27.07 -11.20
N GLN A 98 3.69 27.71 -11.05
CA GLN A 98 3.60 29.17 -11.03
C GLN A 98 4.35 29.78 -9.84
N ILE A 99 4.23 29.18 -8.64
CA ILE A 99 4.99 29.58 -7.45
C ILE A 99 6.49 29.53 -7.72
N PHE A 100 6.97 28.44 -8.34
CA PHE A 100 8.37 28.32 -8.75
C PHE A 100 8.79 29.48 -9.66
N LEU A 101 8.05 29.73 -10.74
CA LEU A 101 8.36 30.81 -11.68
C LEU A 101 8.39 32.19 -11.01
N GLN A 102 7.49 32.44 -10.06
CA GLN A 102 7.45 33.70 -9.30
C GLN A 102 8.67 33.86 -8.39
N GLN A 103 9.09 32.81 -7.67
CA GLN A 103 10.23 32.89 -6.77
C GLN A 103 11.58 32.96 -7.51
N THR A 104 11.65 32.38 -8.72
CA THR A 104 12.88 32.38 -9.52
C THR A 104 12.93 33.48 -10.58
N ALA A 105 11.96 34.42 -10.58
CA ALA A 105 11.87 35.46 -11.60
C ALA A 105 13.17 36.28 -11.74
N ASP A 106 13.80 36.60 -10.62
CA ASP A 106 15.07 37.35 -10.56
C ASP A 106 16.32 36.46 -10.65
N HIS A 107 16.16 35.13 -10.66
CA HIS A 107 17.25 34.14 -10.62
C HIS A 107 17.35 33.38 -11.95
N LYS A 108 17.78 34.08 -13.01
CA LYS A 108 17.78 33.55 -14.39
C LYS A 108 18.59 32.27 -14.60
N HIS A 109 19.56 31.97 -13.73
CA HIS A 109 20.34 30.72 -13.77
C HIS A 109 19.55 29.50 -13.27
N ILE A 110 18.44 29.73 -12.58
CA ILE A 110 17.55 28.68 -12.09
C ILE A 110 16.46 28.45 -13.13
N THR A 111 16.57 27.31 -13.81
CA THR A 111 15.71 26.96 -14.94
C THR A 111 14.74 25.83 -14.57
N ALA A 112 13.78 25.55 -15.47
CA ALA A 112 12.93 24.37 -15.36
C ALA A 112 13.73 23.05 -15.29
N TYR A 113 14.97 23.01 -15.82
CA TYR A 113 15.85 21.85 -15.66
C TYR A 113 16.34 21.69 -14.22
N ASN A 114 16.68 22.78 -13.53
CA ASN A 114 17.05 22.72 -12.11
C ASN A 114 15.89 22.15 -11.29
N LEU A 115 14.67 22.64 -11.55
CA LEU A 115 13.46 22.10 -10.92
C LEU A 115 13.25 20.63 -11.26
N TRP A 116 13.29 20.26 -12.54
CA TRP A 116 13.13 18.88 -12.98
C TRP A 116 14.12 17.98 -12.26
N HIS A 117 15.40 18.36 -12.20
CA HIS A 117 16.43 17.52 -11.61
C HIS A 117 16.26 17.34 -10.09
N ALA A 118 15.98 18.41 -9.36
CA ALA A 118 15.76 18.34 -7.92
C ALA A 118 14.48 17.56 -7.57
N ALA A 119 13.40 17.83 -8.30
CA ALA A 119 12.12 17.12 -8.13
C ALA A 119 12.26 15.63 -8.50
N HIS A 120 13.09 15.32 -9.50
CA HIS A 120 13.38 13.97 -9.96
C HIS A 120 14.21 13.16 -8.97
N ALA A 121 15.02 13.81 -8.13
CA ALA A 121 15.80 13.13 -7.09
C ALA A 121 14.93 12.48 -5.99
N ARG A 122 13.66 12.89 -5.84
CA ARG A 122 12.67 12.18 -4.99
C ARG A 122 12.46 10.72 -5.41
N TYR A 123 12.87 10.38 -6.62
CA TYR A 123 12.92 9.04 -7.18
C TYR A 123 14.40 8.62 -7.24
N PRO A 124 14.94 7.93 -6.21
CA PRO A 124 16.38 7.63 -6.13
C PRO A 124 16.90 6.82 -7.33
N TRP A 125 16.02 6.10 -8.03
CA TRP A 125 16.25 5.54 -9.36
C TRP A 125 14.94 5.44 -10.13
N ARG A 126 15.05 5.19 -11.44
CA ARG A 126 13.88 5.00 -12.32
C ARG A 126 13.06 3.81 -11.85
N GLY A 127 11.76 4.03 -11.60
CA GLY A 127 10.83 3.00 -11.16
C GLY A 127 10.68 2.85 -9.64
N PHE A 128 11.46 3.58 -8.84
CA PHE A 128 11.17 3.72 -7.42
C PHE A 128 9.88 4.53 -7.22
N TRP A 129 9.11 4.21 -6.18
CA TRP A 129 7.92 4.99 -5.80
C TRP A 129 8.24 5.81 -4.56
N PRO A 130 8.04 7.14 -4.60
CA PRO A 130 8.44 8.03 -3.50
C PRO A 130 7.67 7.70 -2.22
N LEU A 131 8.32 7.95 -1.09
CA LEU A 131 7.72 7.78 0.23
C LEU A 131 6.73 8.91 0.50
N PRO A 132 5.64 8.66 1.26
CA PRO A 132 4.68 9.71 1.60
C PRO A 132 5.40 10.78 2.41
N LEU A 133 5.10 12.04 2.11
CA LEU A 133 5.51 13.14 2.98
C LEU A 133 4.76 12.97 4.31
N THR A 134 5.50 12.59 5.34
CA THR A 134 4.96 12.17 6.65
C THR A 134 5.48 13.03 7.79
N ILE A 135 6.58 13.73 7.54
CA ILE A 135 7.17 14.67 8.48
C ILE A 135 7.10 16.02 7.79
N LEU A 136 6.34 16.95 8.37
CA LEU A 136 6.60 18.34 8.07
C LEU A 136 7.98 18.64 8.58
N ASP A 137 8.87 18.92 7.63
CA ASP A 137 10.16 19.52 7.93
C ASP A 137 9.94 20.72 8.87
N GLN A 138 10.77 20.86 9.89
CA GLN A 138 10.70 21.99 10.82
C GLN A 138 10.73 23.33 10.06
N ASP A 139 11.47 23.39 8.95
CA ASP A 139 11.50 24.57 8.07
C ASP A 139 10.13 24.83 7.41
N ALA A 140 9.47 23.78 6.92
CA ALA A 140 8.15 23.90 6.30
C ALA A 140 7.08 24.27 7.34
N ALA A 141 7.15 23.70 8.54
CA ALA A 141 6.31 24.10 9.66
C ALA A 141 6.54 25.58 9.97
N ASN A 142 7.77 26.02 10.23
CA ASN A 142 8.12 27.42 10.52
C ASN A 142 7.63 28.39 9.42
N LEU A 143 7.78 28.01 8.15
CA LEU A 143 7.28 28.79 7.02
C LEU A 143 5.76 28.89 7.04
N ALA A 144 5.04 27.80 7.30
CA ALA A 144 3.58 27.82 7.48
C ALA A 144 3.16 28.76 8.61
N MET A 145 3.85 28.72 9.75
CA MET A 145 3.57 29.60 10.90
C MET A 145 3.71 31.06 10.52
N THR A 146 4.82 31.40 9.86
CA THR A 146 5.12 32.76 9.42
C THR A 146 4.05 33.23 8.43
N TYR A 147 3.65 32.37 7.50
CA TYR A 147 2.64 32.71 6.50
C TYR A 147 1.24 32.87 7.11
N ALA A 148 0.85 31.99 8.04
CA ALA A 148 -0.43 32.08 8.74
C ALA A 148 -0.52 33.34 9.60
N ALA A 149 0.56 33.71 10.29
CA ALA A 149 0.63 34.94 11.07
C ALA A 149 0.52 36.18 10.17
N ALA A 150 1.26 36.22 9.06
CA ALA A 150 1.26 37.37 8.15
C ALA A 150 -0.05 37.52 7.36
N THR A 151 -0.62 36.40 6.89
CA THR A 151 -1.75 36.42 5.94
C THR A 151 -3.09 36.32 6.64
N TRP A 152 -3.19 35.47 7.66
CA TRP A 152 -4.46 35.19 8.36
C TRP A 152 -4.53 35.84 9.74
N ARG A 153 -3.45 36.52 10.17
CA ARG A 153 -3.32 37.07 11.54
C ARG A 153 -3.53 36.00 12.61
N MET A 154 -3.18 34.75 12.28
CA MET A 154 -3.24 33.62 13.21
C MET A 154 -1.84 33.31 13.70
N SER A 155 -1.57 33.60 14.96
CA SER A 155 -0.32 33.26 15.64
C SER A 155 -0.32 31.77 16.01
N LEU A 156 -0.20 30.91 15.00
CA LEU A 156 -0.13 29.47 15.21
C LEU A 156 1.03 29.12 16.17
N ASN A 157 2.09 29.92 16.22
CA ASN A 157 3.29 29.67 17.03
C ASN A 157 3.05 29.72 18.54
N MET A 158 1.86 30.16 18.96
CA MET A 158 1.42 30.14 20.35
C MET A 158 0.78 28.81 20.75
N LEU A 159 0.50 27.92 19.79
CA LEU A 159 -0.07 26.61 20.05
C LEU A 159 1.03 25.63 20.50
N PRO A 160 0.71 24.70 21.44
CA PRO A 160 1.56 23.56 21.73
C PRO A 160 1.92 22.78 20.46
N ASN A 161 3.13 22.21 20.41
CA ASN A 161 3.62 21.46 19.26
C ASN A 161 2.68 20.31 18.87
N GLU A 162 2.01 19.69 19.83
CA GLU A 162 1.03 18.62 19.60
C GLU A 162 -0.16 19.13 18.78
N LEU A 163 -0.72 20.29 19.12
CA LEU A 163 -1.82 20.90 18.36
C LEU A 163 -1.37 21.34 16.98
N LEU A 164 -0.13 21.80 16.86
CA LEU A 164 0.44 22.15 15.57
C LEU A 164 0.58 20.94 14.67
N LEU A 165 1.16 19.85 15.17
CA LEU A 165 1.25 18.60 14.42
C LEU A 165 -0.15 18.09 14.02
N LEU A 166 -1.15 18.18 14.89
CA LEU A 166 -2.53 17.83 14.55
C LEU A 166 -3.13 18.73 13.46
N ILE A 167 -2.97 20.04 13.55
CA ILE A 167 -3.45 20.99 12.51
C ILE A 167 -2.76 20.69 11.19
N CYS A 168 -1.46 20.49 11.24
CA CYS A 168 -0.62 20.12 10.11
C CYS A 168 -1.07 18.84 9.43
N GLU A 169 -1.31 17.78 10.19
CA GLU A 169 -1.81 16.49 9.70
C GLU A 169 -3.21 16.63 9.08
N ASN A 170 -4.12 17.33 9.76
CA ASN A 170 -5.50 17.53 9.27
C ASN A 170 -5.55 18.36 7.99
N LEU A 171 -4.62 19.29 7.82
CA LEU A 171 -4.56 20.17 6.67
C LEU A 171 -3.59 19.69 5.58
N GLY A 172 -2.92 18.55 5.73
CA GLY A 172 -1.80 18.12 4.86
C GLY A 172 -2.10 18.04 3.36
N ASN A 173 -3.38 17.96 2.95
CA ASN A 173 -3.82 17.99 1.55
C ASN A 173 -4.45 19.33 1.12
N SER A 174 -4.51 20.33 1.99
CA SER A 174 -5.08 21.63 1.68
C SER A 174 -4.18 22.45 0.74
N VAL A 175 -4.79 23.39 0.02
CA VAL A 175 -4.11 24.35 -0.85
C VAL A 175 -3.07 25.17 -0.07
N PHE A 176 -3.30 25.44 1.22
CA PHE A 176 -2.36 26.14 2.07
C PHE A 176 -1.04 25.39 2.22
N TRP A 177 -1.08 24.11 2.61
CA TRP A 177 0.15 23.32 2.79
C TRP A 177 0.85 23.07 1.46
N ARG A 178 0.08 22.86 0.39
CA ARG A 178 0.64 22.78 -0.97
C ARG A 178 1.49 24.00 -1.31
N HIS A 179 0.98 25.20 -1.02
CA HIS A 179 1.69 26.46 -1.24
C HIS A 179 2.95 26.59 -0.38
N VAL A 180 2.86 26.29 0.91
CA VAL A 180 4.01 26.34 1.83
C VAL A 180 5.11 25.38 1.38
N LEU A 181 4.76 24.12 1.12
CA LEU A 181 5.71 23.08 0.71
C LEU A 181 6.36 23.43 -0.64
N ALA A 182 5.59 23.99 -1.56
CA ALA A 182 6.11 24.44 -2.84
C ALA A 182 7.13 25.58 -2.71
N LYS A 183 6.82 26.56 -1.87
CA LYS A 183 7.73 27.67 -1.59
C LYS A 183 9.01 27.21 -0.94
N GLU A 184 8.89 26.31 0.03
CA GLU A 184 10.04 25.80 0.77
C GLU A 184 10.95 24.95 -0.12
N PHE A 185 10.38 24.08 -0.95
CA PHE A 185 11.14 23.30 -1.92
C PHE A 185 11.95 24.21 -2.86
N THR A 186 11.30 25.24 -3.41
CA THR A 186 11.96 26.19 -4.33
C THR A 186 13.05 26.97 -3.62
N ARG A 187 12.81 27.44 -2.39
CA ARG A 187 13.82 28.14 -1.58
C ARG A 187 15.06 27.27 -1.37
N LYS A 188 14.89 25.99 -0.98
CA LYS A 188 16.02 25.05 -0.80
C LYS A 188 16.77 24.82 -2.10
N LEU A 189 16.06 24.67 -3.22
CA LEU A 189 16.68 24.53 -4.54
C LEU A 189 17.54 25.75 -4.90
N MET A 190 17.08 26.97 -4.62
CA MET A 190 17.83 28.20 -4.91
C MET A 190 19.15 28.24 -4.14
N ILE A 191 19.11 27.96 -2.84
CA ILE A 191 20.30 27.93 -1.96
C ILE A 191 21.32 26.89 -2.45
N GLU A 192 20.86 25.71 -2.83
CA GLU A 192 21.73 24.63 -3.31
C GLU A 192 22.25 24.89 -4.73
N ALA A 193 21.47 25.56 -5.58
CA ALA A 193 21.89 25.88 -6.94
C ALA A 193 23.09 26.83 -6.97
N ASP A 194 23.20 27.73 -6.00
CA ASP A 194 24.32 28.68 -5.88
C ASP A 194 25.62 28.00 -5.41
N ASN A 195 25.52 26.84 -4.74
CA ASN A 195 26.66 26.12 -4.15
C ASN A 195 27.06 24.84 -4.92
N ALA A 196 26.34 24.46 -5.97
CA ALA A 196 26.43 23.12 -6.54
C ALA A 196 27.59 22.91 -7.52
N THR A 197 28.59 22.12 -7.11
CA THR A 197 29.44 21.37 -8.05
C THR A 197 28.79 20.02 -8.34
N ALA A 198 28.39 19.79 -9.59
CA ALA A 198 27.85 18.50 -10.00
C ALA A 198 28.98 17.45 -10.06
N SER A 199 28.78 16.29 -9.44
CA SER A 199 29.71 15.17 -9.56
C SER A 199 28.97 13.90 -9.99
N MET A 200 29.59 13.14 -10.89
CA MET A 200 29.11 11.83 -11.34
C MET A 200 30.22 10.82 -11.07
N THR A 201 29.86 9.69 -10.46
CA THR A 201 30.79 8.61 -10.15
C THR A 201 30.06 7.28 -10.15
N THR A 202 30.70 6.22 -9.68
CA THR A 202 30.08 4.93 -9.39
C THR A 202 29.94 4.73 -7.89
N LEU A 203 28.95 3.95 -7.47
CA LEU A 203 28.78 3.62 -6.05
C LEU A 203 30.05 3.04 -5.46
N LEU A 204 30.77 2.17 -6.18
CA LEU A 204 32.01 1.53 -5.74
C LEU A 204 33.00 2.51 -5.08
N ARG A 205 33.09 3.73 -5.60
CA ARG A 205 34.01 4.77 -5.12
C ARG A 205 33.50 5.54 -3.90
N VAL A 206 32.28 5.30 -3.44
CA VAL A 206 31.63 5.99 -2.31
C VAL A 206 31.69 5.11 -1.07
N GLU A 207 32.27 5.64 0.01
CA GLU A 207 32.28 5.02 1.34
C GLU A 207 31.04 5.40 2.14
N SER A 208 30.75 6.70 2.17
CA SER A 208 29.62 7.24 2.89
C SER A 208 29.19 8.57 2.30
N TRP A 209 27.90 8.86 2.37
CA TRP A 209 27.37 10.16 1.98
C TRP A 209 26.07 10.44 2.73
N LYS A 210 25.89 11.69 3.16
CA LYS A 210 24.62 12.21 3.67
C LYS A 210 24.14 13.34 2.76
N ARG A 211 22.83 13.42 2.52
CA ARG A 211 22.23 14.51 1.74
C ARG A 211 22.69 15.88 2.25
N GLY A 212 23.11 16.75 1.33
CA GLY A 212 23.70 18.06 1.63
C GLY A 212 25.21 18.04 1.94
N THR A 213 25.86 16.88 2.00
CA THR A 213 27.31 16.77 2.22
C THR A 213 28.05 16.32 0.95
N VAL A 214 29.38 16.48 0.96
CA VAL A 214 30.27 15.95 -0.09
C VAL A 214 30.49 14.45 0.16
N PRO A 215 30.40 13.57 -0.86
CA PRO A 215 30.61 12.13 -0.68
C PRO A 215 32.04 11.81 -0.24
N LYS A 216 32.17 10.99 0.81
CA LYS A 216 33.44 10.41 1.23
C LYS A 216 33.81 9.26 0.31
N MET A 217 35.03 9.27 -0.21
CA MET A 217 35.49 8.25 -1.16
C MET A 217 35.99 7.00 -0.44
N ALA A 218 35.70 5.82 -1.01
CA ALA A 218 36.06 4.52 -0.46
C ALA A 218 37.58 4.31 -0.42
N THR A 219 38.05 3.76 0.71
CA THR A 219 39.41 3.24 0.91
C THR A 219 39.45 1.72 0.65
N SER A 220 40.64 1.12 0.72
CA SER A 220 40.82 -0.34 0.59
C SER A 220 40.05 -1.14 1.64
N ASP A 221 39.79 -0.54 2.81
CA ASP A 221 39.24 -1.21 3.98
C ASP A 221 37.71 -0.97 4.11
N ALA A 222 37.09 -0.40 3.08
CA ALA A 222 35.66 -0.14 3.05
C ALA A 222 34.86 -1.45 3.08
N GLY A 223 33.74 -1.45 3.81
CA GLY A 223 32.91 -2.64 4.02
C GLY A 223 32.31 -3.27 2.76
N GLY A 224 32.02 -4.58 2.85
CA GLY A 224 31.52 -5.45 1.79
C GLY A 224 30.04 -5.27 1.42
N PHE A 225 29.31 -4.43 2.15
CA PHE A 225 27.88 -4.22 1.91
C PHE A 225 27.54 -2.73 1.89
N TYR A 226 26.45 -2.38 1.23
CA TYR A 226 25.83 -1.07 1.32
C TYR A 226 24.57 -1.12 2.17
N ARG A 227 24.33 -0.03 2.89
CA ARG A 227 23.00 0.38 3.31
C ARG A 227 22.68 1.74 2.68
N LEU A 228 21.63 1.79 1.89
CA LEU A 228 21.09 3.02 1.33
C LEU A 228 19.82 3.38 2.11
N THR A 229 19.77 4.57 2.68
CA THR A 229 18.59 5.09 3.39
C THR A 229 17.88 6.11 2.51
N ILE A 230 16.57 5.96 2.37
CA ILE A 230 15.70 6.77 1.50
C ILE A 230 14.58 7.35 2.35
N ASP A 231 14.26 8.63 2.17
CA ASP A 231 13.09 9.28 2.75
C ASP A 231 12.16 9.88 1.66
N SER A 232 11.19 10.71 2.04
CA SER A 232 10.24 11.36 1.11
C SER A 232 10.90 12.33 0.10
N TYR A 233 12.15 12.73 0.35
CA TYR A 233 12.95 13.58 -0.53
C TYR A 233 13.95 12.79 -1.39
N GLY A 234 13.90 11.45 -1.35
CA GLY A 234 14.76 10.57 -2.13
C GLY A 234 15.92 10.01 -1.31
N LEU A 235 17.08 9.83 -1.94
CA LEU A 235 18.25 9.26 -1.27
C LEU A 235 18.73 10.20 -0.16
N ARG A 236 18.79 9.69 1.07
CA ARG A 236 19.19 10.44 2.26
C ARG A 236 20.61 10.12 2.68
N GLU A 237 20.96 8.83 2.68
CA GLU A 237 22.24 8.36 3.19
C GLU A 237 22.75 7.13 2.43
N ILE A 238 24.07 7.03 2.30
CA ILE A 238 24.82 5.88 1.78
C ILE A 238 25.84 5.51 2.84
N GLU A 239 25.91 4.23 3.19
CA GLU A 239 26.86 3.70 4.17
C GLU A 239 27.48 2.39 3.64
N ARG A 240 28.78 2.22 3.84
CA ARG A 240 29.48 0.94 3.71
C ARG A 240 29.46 0.20 5.03
N LEU A 241 28.95 -1.02 5.03
CA LEU A 241 28.88 -1.90 6.20
C LEU A 241 29.88 -3.07 6.03
N PRO A 242 30.56 -3.50 7.10
CA PRO A 242 31.49 -4.63 7.03
C PRO A 242 30.78 -5.94 6.71
N ASP A 243 29.54 -6.11 7.21
CA ASP A 243 28.72 -7.30 7.03
C ASP A 243 27.22 -6.91 6.90
N ILE A 244 26.38 -7.88 6.55
CA ILE A 244 24.92 -7.73 6.50
C ILE A 244 24.42 -7.37 7.91
N PRO A 245 23.64 -6.28 8.06
CA PRO A 245 23.06 -5.91 9.35
C PRO A 245 22.15 -7.01 9.87
N ALA A 246 22.23 -7.28 11.18
CA ALA A 246 21.32 -8.20 11.84
C ALA A 246 19.85 -7.77 11.66
N LYS A 247 18.94 -8.76 11.66
CA LYS A 247 17.50 -8.53 11.57
C LYS A 247 17.08 -7.47 12.60
N SER A 248 16.44 -6.41 12.11
CA SER A 248 15.93 -5.33 12.93
C SER A 248 14.41 -5.42 13.06
N SER A 249 13.90 -5.44 14.29
CA SER A 249 12.47 -5.32 14.59
C SER A 249 11.94 -3.89 14.41
N MET A 250 12.83 -2.91 14.24
CA MET A 250 12.45 -1.52 13.98
C MET A 250 11.99 -1.36 12.53
N ARG A 251 10.69 -1.14 12.36
CA ARG A 251 10.07 -0.76 11.08
C ARG A 251 9.91 0.76 10.97
N SER A 252 9.95 1.26 9.75
CA SER A 252 9.71 2.67 9.43
C SER A 252 8.67 2.82 8.33
N GLU A 253 7.69 3.69 8.57
CA GLU A 253 6.75 4.12 7.52
C GLU A 253 7.32 5.29 6.68
N THR A 254 8.34 5.97 7.20
CA THR A 254 8.90 7.22 6.66
C THR A 254 10.24 7.03 5.96
N TYR A 255 10.89 5.89 6.18
CA TYR A 255 12.16 5.50 5.57
C TYR A 255 12.02 4.20 4.79
N ALA A 256 12.88 4.04 3.79
CA ALA A 256 13.10 2.79 3.10
C ALA A 256 14.61 2.52 2.99
N TYR A 257 14.98 1.25 3.02
CA TYR A 257 16.37 0.81 3.10
C TYR A 257 16.68 -0.16 1.98
N VAL A 258 17.82 0.00 1.31
CA VAL A 258 18.38 -1.03 0.42
C VAL A 258 19.63 -1.56 1.08
N VAL A 259 19.68 -2.86 1.32
CA VAL A 259 20.86 -3.55 1.87
C VAL A 259 21.30 -4.58 0.86
N ASP A 260 22.53 -4.46 0.37
CA ASP A 260 23.04 -5.33 -0.69
C ASP A 260 24.58 -5.27 -0.81
N SER A 261 25.16 -6.20 -1.56
CA SER A 261 26.60 -6.36 -1.67
C SER A 261 27.28 -5.32 -2.56
N VAL A 262 28.58 -5.10 -2.37
CA VAL A 262 29.39 -4.22 -3.24
C VAL A 262 29.39 -4.72 -4.68
N GLU A 263 29.50 -6.04 -4.84
CA GLU A 263 29.62 -6.70 -6.13
C GLU A 263 28.40 -6.39 -7.00
N ARG A 264 27.21 -6.36 -6.38
CA ARG A 264 25.97 -6.06 -7.08
C ARG A 264 25.77 -4.56 -7.33
N LEU A 265 25.99 -3.72 -6.31
CA LEU A 265 25.63 -2.28 -6.40
C LEU A 265 26.78 -1.38 -6.86
N GLY A 266 28.03 -1.78 -6.69
CA GLY A 266 29.21 -0.94 -6.88
C GLY A 266 29.32 -0.37 -8.30
N GLY A 267 28.89 -1.13 -9.31
CA GLY A 267 28.88 -0.69 -10.70
C GLY A 267 27.82 0.37 -11.04
N ILE A 268 26.87 0.66 -10.14
CA ILE A 268 25.78 1.60 -10.42
C ILE A 268 26.33 3.04 -10.47
N PRO A 269 26.11 3.78 -11.57
CA PRO A 269 26.42 5.20 -11.63
C PRO A 269 25.54 6.01 -10.68
N ILE A 270 26.14 6.98 -10.00
CA ILE A 270 25.48 7.92 -9.08
C ILE A 270 25.83 9.37 -9.42
N SER A 271 24.82 10.24 -9.39
CA SER A 271 24.98 11.69 -9.53
C SER A 271 24.75 12.36 -8.18
N PHE A 272 25.62 13.30 -7.81
CA PHE A 272 25.42 14.23 -6.71
C PHE A 272 25.34 15.66 -7.26
N LYS A 273 24.18 16.31 -7.08
CA LYS A 273 23.92 17.67 -7.57
C LYS A 273 22.83 18.33 -6.73
N PHE A 274 22.98 19.62 -6.42
CA PHE A 274 22.09 20.38 -5.53
C PHE A 274 21.94 19.72 -4.13
N GLY A 275 23.04 19.15 -3.61
CA GLY A 275 23.01 18.39 -2.36
C GLY A 275 22.23 17.06 -2.43
N LEU A 276 21.70 16.68 -3.60
CA LEU A 276 20.87 15.49 -3.80
C LEU A 276 21.65 14.37 -4.50
N GLY A 277 21.37 13.12 -4.11
CA GLY A 277 21.95 11.92 -4.70
C GLY A 277 20.93 11.13 -5.52
N ARG A 278 21.30 10.67 -6.71
CA ARG A 278 20.45 9.79 -7.53
C ARG A 278 21.24 8.70 -8.23
N LEU A 279 20.73 7.47 -8.13
CA LEU A 279 21.26 6.27 -8.77
C LEU A 279 20.70 6.09 -10.18
N TYR A 280 21.50 5.45 -11.02
CA TYR A 280 21.11 5.10 -12.38
C TYR A 280 21.44 3.64 -12.71
N PRO A 281 20.66 2.69 -12.18
CA PRO A 281 20.87 1.26 -12.45
C PRO A 281 20.94 0.97 -13.96
N PRO A 282 21.91 0.16 -14.42
CA PRO A 282 21.99 -0.26 -15.83
C PRO A 282 20.73 -0.98 -16.31
N LYS A 283 20.43 -0.88 -17.62
CA LYS A 283 19.34 -1.65 -18.23
C LYS A 283 19.61 -3.15 -18.07
N GLY A 284 18.58 -3.92 -17.72
CA GLY A 284 18.69 -5.37 -17.51
C GLY A 284 19.18 -5.77 -16.11
N MET A 285 19.62 -4.82 -15.27
CA MET A 285 19.91 -5.12 -13.87
C MET A 285 18.63 -5.57 -13.14
N ARG A 286 18.74 -6.61 -12.31
CA ARG A 286 17.65 -7.01 -11.40
C ARG A 286 17.20 -5.80 -10.57
N SER A 287 15.89 -5.64 -10.38
CA SER A 287 15.34 -4.49 -9.63
C SER A 287 15.99 -4.39 -8.24
N LEU A 288 16.27 -3.17 -7.80
CA LEU A 288 16.67 -2.93 -6.42
C LEU A 288 15.49 -3.22 -5.49
N ARG A 289 15.75 -3.98 -4.43
CA ARG A 289 14.79 -4.35 -3.40
C ARG A 289 14.98 -3.40 -2.21
N SER A 290 13.91 -2.72 -1.83
CA SER A 290 13.90 -1.83 -0.67
C SER A 290 13.02 -2.41 0.44
N TRP A 291 13.36 -2.12 1.68
CA TRP A 291 12.74 -2.63 2.90
C TRP A 291 12.25 -1.48 3.78
N ASP A 292 11.27 -1.74 4.64
CA ASP A 292 10.84 -0.81 5.70
C ASP A 292 11.69 -0.88 6.98
N THR A 293 12.64 -1.83 7.04
CA THR A 293 13.58 -2.04 8.16
C THR A 293 15.03 -1.87 7.68
N PRO A 294 15.94 -1.28 8.50
CA PRO A 294 17.36 -1.13 8.17
C PRO A 294 18.15 -2.43 8.22
N GLY A 295 17.58 -3.49 8.80
CA GLY A 295 18.16 -4.83 8.88
C GLY A 295 17.16 -5.86 8.37
N PRO A 296 17.16 -6.17 7.06
CA PRO A 296 16.20 -7.09 6.45
C PRO A 296 16.21 -8.48 7.11
N PRO A 297 15.06 -9.19 7.14
CA PRO A 297 14.96 -10.52 7.76
C PRO A 297 15.59 -11.64 6.91
N VAL A 298 15.93 -11.36 5.66
CA VAL A 298 16.55 -12.32 4.72
C VAL A 298 17.74 -11.67 4.04
N ALA A 299 18.68 -12.50 3.58
CA ALA A 299 19.85 -12.05 2.86
C ALA A 299 19.49 -11.39 1.51
N PRO A 300 20.34 -10.48 0.98
CA PRO A 300 20.06 -9.76 -0.28
C PRO A 300 19.84 -10.66 -1.50
N ASP A 301 20.49 -11.83 -1.54
CA ASP A 301 20.42 -12.84 -2.59
C ASP A 301 19.21 -13.79 -2.45
N HIS A 302 18.44 -13.70 -1.36
CA HIS A 302 17.25 -14.52 -1.14
C HIS A 302 16.22 -14.34 -2.27
N GLU A 303 15.83 -15.45 -2.90
CA GLU A 303 14.87 -15.51 -4.01
C GLU A 303 13.50 -16.01 -3.52
N PHE A 304 12.49 -15.13 -3.53
CA PHE A 304 11.08 -15.51 -3.36
C PHE A 304 10.57 -16.19 -4.63
N SER A 305 9.60 -17.10 -4.51
CA SER A 305 9.03 -17.86 -5.64
C SER A 305 8.27 -16.96 -6.64
N PRO A 306 8.92 -16.47 -7.71
CA PRO A 306 8.35 -15.44 -8.57
C PRO A 306 7.32 -16.01 -9.55
N GLU A 307 7.30 -17.33 -9.70
CA GLU A 307 6.35 -18.08 -10.53
C GLU A 307 4.93 -18.03 -9.97
N VAL A 308 4.82 -17.91 -8.63
CA VAL A 308 3.54 -17.93 -7.91
C VAL A 308 3.19 -16.56 -7.33
N GLN A 309 4.18 -15.66 -7.17
CA GLN A 309 4.02 -14.40 -6.46
C GLN A 309 4.49 -13.19 -7.28
N PRO A 310 3.85 -12.02 -7.14
CA PRO A 310 4.24 -10.84 -7.89
C PRO A 310 5.57 -10.26 -7.40
N VAL A 311 6.43 -9.89 -8.36
CA VAL A 311 7.68 -9.17 -8.06
C VAL A 311 7.37 -7.78 -7.49
N CYS A 312 7.73 -7.59 -6.22
CA CYS A 312 7.56 -6.34 -5.49
C CYS A 312 8.93 -5.69 -5.18
N PRO A 313 9.24 -4.50 -5.71
CA PRO A 313 10.52 -3.83 -5.48
C PRO A 313 10.64 -3.19 -4.10
N ARG A 314 9.53 -3.02 -3.38
CA ARG A 314 9.49 -2.52 -2.01
C ARG A 314 8.77 -3.53 -1.14
N LEU A 315 9.39 -3.87 -0.03
CA LEU A 315 8.97 -4.90 0.90
C LEU A 315 8.74 -4.28 2.28
N GLY A 316 7.72 -4.80 2.96
CA GLY A 316 7.39 -4.50 4.33
C GLY A 316 7.52 -5.73 5.21
N THR A 317 7.63 -5.50 6.51
CA THR A 317 7.75 -6.55 7.52
C THR A 317 6.67 -6.41 8.59
N ILE A 318 6.07 -7.53 8.98
CA ILE A 318 5.10 -7.62 10.07
C ILE A 318 5.59 -8.69 11.06
N GLU A 319 5.93 -8.26 12.27
CA GLU A 319 6.26 -9.16 13.37
C GLU A 319 4.96 -9.71 13.98
N THR A 320 4.65 -10.97 13.70
CA THR A 320 3.33 -11.55 13.98
C THR A 320 3.13 -11.79 15.49
N LYS A 321 4.20 -12.11 16.22
CA LYS A 321 4.15 -12.38 17.67
C LYS A 321 3.81 -11.17 18.54
N ILE A 322 4.13 -9.95 18.09
CA ILE A 322 3.84 -8.71 18.82
C ILE A 322 2.60 -7.98 18.30
N SER A 323 2.00 -8.49 17.23
CA SER A 323 0.79 -7.94 16.63
C SER A 323 -0.42 -8.67 17.18
N PHE A 324 -1.47 -7.94 17.56
CA PHE A 324 -2.72 -8.59 18.01
C PHE A 324 -3.65 -8.93 16.84
N GLY A 325 -3.44 -8.32 15.67
CA GLY A 325 -4.18 -8.63 14.46
C GLY A 325 -3.57 -7.98 13.22
N ILE A 326 -4.07 -8.35 12.05
CA ILE A 326 -3.71 -7.73 10.76
C ILE A 326 -5.00 -7.37 10.03
N THR A 327 -5.13 -6.13 9.57
CA THR A 327 -6.18 -5.75 8.62
C THR A 327 -5.66 -5.86 7.19
N PHE A 328 -6.38 -6.62 6.39
CA PHE A 328 -6.20 -6.75 4.94
C PHE A 328 -7.23 -5.89 4.23
N PHE A 329 -6.75 -4.99 3.38
CA PHE A 329 -7.57 -4.12 2.55
C PHE A 329 -7.82 -4.80 1.21
N ILE A 330 -8.96 -5.49 1.02
CA ILE A 330 -9.20 -6.31 -0.17
C ILE A 330 -10.21 -5.65 -1.10
N SER A 331 -9.85 -5.53 -2.39
CA SER A 331 -10.72 -5.02 -3.45
C SER A 331 -10.60 -5.91 -4.68
N SER A 332 -11.74 -6.36 -5.22
CA SER A 332 -11.81 -7.18 -6.43
C SER A 332 -10.90 -8.41 -6.38
N GLY A 333 -10.87 -9.10 -5.22
CA GLY A 333 -10.04 -10.29 -5.01
C GLY A 333 -8.53 -10.02 -4.81
N THR A 334 -8.09 -8.76 -4.82
CA THR A 334 -6.68 -8.40 -4.60
C THR A 334 -6.50 -7.65 -3.29
N ILE A 335 -5.44 -7.96 -2.57
CA ILE A 335 -5.05 -7.22 -1.37
C ILE A 335 -4.37 -5.93 -1.82
N ALA A 336 -4.89 -4.77 -1.42
CA ALA A 336 -4.40 -3.45 -1.77
C ALA A 336 -3.40 -2.88 -0.76
N ALA A 337 -3.56 -3.23 0.51
CA ALA A 337 -2.70 -2.85 1.62
C ALA A 337 -2.86 -3.85 2.77
N MET A 338 -1.85 -3.89 3.64
CA MET A 338 -1.86 -4.64 4.89
C MET A 338 -1.49 -3.69 6.03
N HIS A 339 -2.12 -3.86 7.19
CA HIS A 339 -1.82 -3.10 8.40
C HIS A 339 -1.69 -4.04 9.58
N ALA A 340 -0.52 -4.05 10.23
CA ALA A 340 -0.31 -4.77 11.48
C ALA A 340 -0.81 -3.94 12.65
N HIS A 341 -1.69 -4.51 13.46
CA HIS A 341 -2.19 -3.88 14.66
C HIS A 341 -1.29 -4.21 15.85
N THR A 342 -0.63 -3.18 16.38
CA THR A 342 0.18 -3.24 17.60
C THR A 342 -0.36 -2.25 18.62
N VAL A 343 0.16 -2.28 19.85
CA VAL A 343 -0.19 -1.29 20.89
C VAL A 343 0.09 0.14 20.42
N GLN A 344 1.16 0.35 19.64
CA GLN A 344 1.56 1.66 19.12
C GLN A 344 0.79 2.08 17.86
N ALA A 345 0.27 1.12 17.08
CA ALA A 345 -0.49 1.39 15.86
C ALA A 345 -1.81 0.58 15.83
N PRO A 346 -2.74 0.85 16.76
CA PRO A 346 -3.92 0.01 16.95
C PRO A 346 -4.98 0.19 15.85
N SER A 347 -4.95 1.28 15.08
CA SER A 347 -5.92 1.59 14.03
C SER A 347 -5.29 1.51 12.64
N ALA A 348 -6.00 0.89 11.69
CA ALA A 348 -5.59 0.80 10.29
C ALA A 348 -6.01 2.03 9.46
N TYR A 349 -6.58 3.07 10.08
CA TYR A 349 -7.14 4.23 9.38
C TYR A 349 -6.12 5.02 8.57
N SER A 350 -4.92 5.24 9.10
CA SER A 350 -3.84 5.91 8.36
C SER A 350 -3.43 5.10 7.12
N CYS A 351 -3.41 3.77 7.21
CA CYS A 351 -3.14 2.89 6.07
C CYS A 351 -4.24 3.02 5.00
N PHE A 352 -5.52 3.02 5.41
CA PHE A 352 -6.64 3.27 4.51
C PHE A 352 -6.55 4.64 3.81
N GLN A 353 -6.19 5.69 4.55
CA GLN A 353 -6.05 7.04 3.99
C GLN A 353 -4.96 7.13 2.92
N ARG A 354 -3.99 6.21 2.89
CA ARG A 354 -2.95 6.15 1.85
C ARG A 354 -3.36 5.39 0.59
N LEU A 355 -4.49 4.67 0.62
CA LEU A 355 -5.02 4.01 -0.58
C LEU A 355 -5.44 5.05 -1.63
N ASN A 356 -5.33 4.68 -2.90
CA ASN A 356 -5.82 5.56 -3.96
C ASN A 356 -7.35 5.75 -3.87
N PRO A 357 -7.90 6.89 -4.32
CA PRO A 357 -9.33 7.22 -4.15
C PRO A 357 -10.29 6.18 -4.73
N VAL A 358 -9.93 5.52 -5.84
CA VAL A 358 -10.76 4.49 -6.47
C VAL A 358 -10.85 3.24 -5.59
N LYS A 359 -9.72 2.76 -5.06
CA LYS A 359 -9.69 1.60 -4.16
C LYS A 359 -10.39 1.90 -2.84
N LYS A 360 -10.20 3.10 -2.26
CA LYS A 360 -10.88 3.51 -1.02
C LYS A 360 -12.40 3.34 -1.06
N LYS A 361 -13.01 3.56 -2.23
CA LYS A 361 -14.45 3.47 -2.42
C LYS A 361 -15.00 2.05 -2.30
N TRP A 362 -14.20 1.04 -2.64
CA TRP A 362 -14.69 -0.34 -2.83
C TRP A 362 -13.98 -1.37 -1.96
N VAL A 363 -12.99 -0.95 -1.17
CA VAL A 363 -12.18 -1.86 -0.35
C VAL A 363 -12.93 -2.39 0.87
N ALA A 364 -12.89 -3.70 1.07
CA ALA A 364 -13.32 -4.35 2.30
C ALA A 364 -12.16 -4.38 3.29
N TRP A 365 -12.46 -4.14 4.57
CA TRP A 365 -11.49 -4.24 5.67
C TRP A 365 -11.67 -5.59 6.34
N ILE A 366 -10.75 -6.52 6.12
CA ILE A 366 -10.82 -7.85 6.73
C ILE A 366 -9.75 -7.91 7.82
N PHE A 367 -10.19 -7.80 9.07
CA PHE A 367 -9.33 -7.97 10.23
C PHE A 367 -9.16 -9.45 10.54
N VAL A 368 -7.92 -9.87 10.79
CA VAL A 368 -7.60 -11.23 11.27
C VAL A 368 -6.90 -11.10 12.62
N PRO A 369 -7.52 -11.56 13.71
CA PRO A 369 -6.85 -11.70 14.99
C PRO A 369 -5.71 -12.71 14.87
N ILE A 370 -4.52 -12.35 15.36
CA ILE A 370 -3.31 -13.21 15.31
C ILE A 370 -2.57 -13.23 16.65
N ARG A 371 -3.29 -13.09 17.76
CA ARG A 371 -2.69 -13.25 19.10
C ARG A 371 -2.03 -14.61 19.20
N GLY A 372 -0.74 -14.62 19.57
CA GLY A 372 0.09 -15.83 19.60
C GLY A 372 0.97 -16.01 18.36
N GLY A 373 0.72 -15.26 17.29
CA GLY A 373 1.47 -15.30 16.03
C GLY A 373 0.77 -16.11 14.94
N ILE A 374 1.43 -16.16 13.79
CA ILE A 374 1.06 -17.02 12.66
C ILE A 374 2.11 -18.14 12.62
N ASP A 375 1.67 -19.39 12.53
CA ASP A 375 2.59 -20.54 12.47
C ASP A 375 3.01 -20.83 11.03
N LYS A 376 2.05 -20.75 10.08
CA LYS A 376 2.28 -20.94 8.65
C LYS A 376 1.37 -20.05 7.83
N PHE A 377 1.83 -19.69 6.64
CA PHE A 377 0.99 -19.05 5.63
C PHE A 377 1.16 -19.74 4.28
N GLY A 378 0.17 -19.59 3.42
CA GLY A 378 0.13 -20.24 2.12
C GLY A 378 -0.88 -19.60 1.20
N PHE A 379 -1.07 -20.21 0.04
CA PHE A 379 -1.99 -19.74 -0.97
C PHE A 379 -2.84 -20.88 -1.50
N ARG A 380 -4.12 -20.62 -1.70
CA ARG A 380 -5.03 -21.49 -2.45
C ARG A 380 -5.18 -20.96 -3.86
N THR A 381 -4.74 -21.72 -4.85
CA THR A 381 -4.89 -21.38 -6.26
C THR A 381 -6.10 -22.09 -6.85
N PRO A 382 -6.87 -21.42 -7.74
CA PRO A 382 -7.99 -22.07 -8.40
C PRO A 382 -7.47 -23.06 -9.45
N LEU A 383 -8.12 -24.22 -9.55
CA LEU A 383 -7.85 -25.18 -10.62
C LEU A 383 -8.49 -24.67 -11.92
N LEU A 384 -7.65 -24.29 -12.87
CA LEU A 384 -8.09 -23.76 -14.16
C LEU A 384 -8.22 -24.88 -15.20
N PRO A 385 -9.22 -24.81 -16.09
CA PRO A 385 -9.25 -25.65 -17.28
C PRO A 385 -7.99 -25.44 -18.14
N PRO A 386 -7.54 -26.46 -18.90
CA PRO A 386 -6.42 -26.32 -19.82
C PRO A 386 -6.57 -25.12 -20.76
N GLY A 387 -5.56 -24.26 -20.83
CA GLY A 387 -5.54 -23.07 -21.70
C GLY A 387 -6.15 -21.80 -21.10
N ALA A 388 -6.77 -21.86 -19.91
CA ALA A 388 -7.18 -20.66 -19.17
C ALA A 388 -5.99 -20.09 -18.40
N SER A 389 -5.79 -18.76 -18.49
CA SER A 389 -4.82 -18.03 -17.67
C SER A 389 -5.57 -17.03 -16.81
N LEU A 390 -5.25 -17.00 -15.52
CA LEU A 390 -5.69 -15.94 -14.62
C LEU A 390 -4.61 -14.86 -14.51
N PRO A 391 -4.97 -13.65 -14.04
CA PRO A 391 -3.97 -12.70 -13.56
C PRO A 391 -3.01 -13.36 -12.56
N GLN A 392 -1.79 -12.85 -12.43
CA GLN A 392 -0.71 -13.41 -11.58
C GLN A 392 -1.09 -13.72 -10.12
N PHE A 393 -2.24 -13.23 -9.62
CA PHE A 393 -2.82 -13.78 -8.39
C PHE A 393 -4.35 -13.64 -8.41
N ALA A 394 -5.04 -14.78 -8.46
CA ALA A 394 -6.50 -14.90 -8.33
C ALA A 394 -6.89 -15.94 -7.26
N GLY A 395 -5.96 -16.19 -6.33
CA GLY A 395 -6.08 -17.16 -5.24
C GLY A 395 -6.64 -16.58 -3.93
N SER A 396 -6.61 -17.40 -2.88
CA SER A 396 -6.87 -16.98 -1.50
C SER A 396 -5.62 -17.14 -0.64
N LEU A 397 -5.39 -16.23 0.31
CA LEU A 397 -4.34 -16.32 1.30
C LEU A 397 -4.82 -17.23 2.45
N LEU A 398 -3.98 -18.19 2.83
CA LEU A 398 -4.19 -19.13 3.92
C LEU A 398 -3.29 -18.73 5.09
N LEU A 399 -3.85 -18.68 6.29
CA LEU A 399 -3.11 -18.44 7.53
C LEU A 399 -3.45 -19.55 8.51
N HIS A 400 -2.42 -20.19 9.09
CA HIS A 400 -2.58 -21.19 10.12
C HIS A 400 -2.08 -20.63 11.46
N MET A 401 -2.92 -20.71 12.49
CA MET A 401 -2.59 -20.32 13.86
C MET A 401 -3.02 -21.42 14.83
N SER A 402 -2.16 -21.80 15.77
CA SER A 402 -2.38 -22.92 16.69
C SER A 402 -3.59 -22.71 17.61
N ILE A 403 -3.85 -21.47 18.01
CA ILE A 403 -4.93 -21.14 18.97
C ILE A 403 -6.27 -20.97 18.25
N SER A 404 -6.29 -20.20 17.16
CA SER A 404 -7.54 -19.85 16.47
C SER A 404 -7.89 -20.83 15.35
N GLY A 405 -6.94 -21.60 14.82
CA GLY A 405 -7.09 -22.42 13.62
C GLY A 405 -6.92 -21.63 12.32
N GLU A 406 -7.29 -22.23 11.20
CA GLU A 406 -7.02 -21.68 9.86
C GLU A 406 -7.96 -20.55 9.43
N VAL A 407 -7.42 -19.54 8.74
CA VAL A 407 -8.19 -18.43 8.13
C VAL A 407 -7.91 -18.40 6.65
N VAL A 408 -8.98 -18.21 5.86
CA VAL A 408 -8.91 -18.05 4.41
C VAL A 408 -9.34 -16.63 4.05
N LEU A 409 -8.48 -15.91 3.33
CA LEU A 409 -8.70 -14.54 2.88
C LEU A 409 -8.71 -14.49 1.36
N GLY A 410 -9.85 -14.17 0.76
CA GLY A 410 -9.97 -14.09 -0.69
C GLY A 410 -11.34 -14.49 -1.19
N PRO A 411 -11.49 -14.67 -2.51
CA PRO A 411 -12.75 -15.15 -3.08
C PRO A 411 -13.11 -16.54 -2.55
N TYR A 412 -14.42 -16.79 -2.42
CA TYR A 412 -14.90 -18.12 -2.07
C TYR A 412 -14.57 -19.12 -3.18
N MET A 413 -13.92 -20.23 -2.82
CA MET A 413 -13.54 -21.29 -3.75
C MET A 413 -14.14 -22.62 -3.32
N HIS A 414 -14.75 -23.33 -4.28
CA HIS A 414 -15.24 -24.69 -4.08
C HIS A 414 -14.11 -25.72 -4.16
N TYR A 415 -13.11 -25.47 -5.02
CA TYR A 415 -12.00 -26.37 -5.30
C TYR A 415 -10.72 -25.54 -5.51
N GLY A 416 -9.57 -26.05 -5.07
CA GLY A 416 -8.30 -25.39 -5.29
C GLY A 416 -7.11 -26.26 -4.90
N LYS A 417 -5.90 -25.79 -5.21
CA LYS A 417 -4.64 -26.38 -4.76
C LYS A 417 -4.04 -25.50 -3.67
N ASP A 418 -3.73 -26.09 -2.53
CA ASP A 418 -3.09 -25.38 -1.43
C ASP A 418 -1.57 -25.48 -1.56
N LEU A 419 -0.89 -24.34 -1.36
CA LEU A 419 0.56 -24.21 -1.39
C LEU A 419 1.01 -23.49 -0.12
N TRP A 420 1.60 -24.21 0.82
CA TRP A 420 2.16 -23.67 2.06
C TRP A 420 3.62 -23.25 1.85
N MET A 421 4.01 -22.08 2.39
CA MET A 421 5.38 -21.59 2.27
C MET A 421 6.30 -22.24 3.32
N GLU A 422 7.60 -22.33 3.01
CA GLU A 422 8.62 -22.86 3.92
C GLU A 422 9.14 -21.83 4.94
N ASP A 423 8.86 -20.53 4.70
CA ASP A 423 9.41 -19.44 5.50
C ASP A 423 8.82 -19.39 6.91
N ASP A 424 9.61 -18.84 7.83
CA ASP A 424 9.17 -18.55 9.19
C ASP A 424 8.10 -17.43 9.21
N ALA A 425 6.89 -17.79 9.58
CA ALA A 425 5.76 -16.88 9.71
C ALA A 425 5.82 -15.96 10.95
N THR A 426 6.87 -16.02 11.77
CA THR A 426 7.09 -15.01 12.82
C THR A 426 7.29 -13.61 12.26
N THR A 427 7.85 -13.50 11.04
CA THR A 427 8.00 -12.23 10.32
C THR A 427 7.42 -12.37 8.93
N LEU A 428 6.19 -11.89 8.76
CA LEU A 428 5.55 -11.88 7.46
C LEU A 428 6.17 -10.79 6.59
N ILE A 429 6.85 -11.21 5.53
CA ILE A 429 7.36 -10.31 4.49
C ILE A 429 6.24 -10.09 3.49
N HIS A 430 5.98 -8.84 3.09
CA HIS A 430 4.95 -8.55 2.10
C HIS A 430 5.38 -7.45 1.13
N GLY A 431 4.77 -7.43 -0.05
CA GLY A 431 4.95 -6.32 -0.99
C GLY A 431 4.37 -5.01 -0.44
N ILE A 432 5.00 -3.87 -0.75
CA ILE A 432 4.42 -2.54 -0.56
C ILE A 432 4.17 -1.94 -1.94
N SER A 433 2.90 -1.69 -2.24
CA SER A 433 2.48 -1.11 -3.51
C SER A 433 1.30 -0.17 -3.29
N ARG A 434 1.34 1.01 -3.91
CA ARG A 434 0.21 1.94 -3.89
C ARG A 434 -0.80 1.71 -5.00
N MET A 435 -0.35 1.06 -6.07
CA MET A 435 -1.12 0.88 -7.30
C MET A 435 -1.44 -0.59 -7.55
N GLY A 436 -0.50 -1.48 -7.23
CA GLY A 436 -0.63 -2.92 -7.43
C GLY A 436 -1.29 -3.63 -6.25
N ALA A 437 -1.34 -4.95 -6.37
CA ALA A 437 -1.68 -5.83 -5.27
C ALA A 437 -0.45 -6.04 -4.36
N VAL A 438 -0.69 -6.35 -3.09
CA VAL A 438 0.33 -6.62 -2.07
C VAL A 438 0.02 -7.95 -1.42
N TYR A 439 0.89 -8.94 -1.59
CA TYR A 439 0.74 -10.24 -0.97
C TYR A 439 1.91 -10.50 -0.02
N PRO A 440 1.71 -11.36 0.99
CA PRO A 440 2.82 -12.03 1.65
C PRO A 440 3.74 -12.68 0.62
N LEU A 441 5.04 -12.68 0.89
CA LEU A 441 6.05 -13.25 0.03
C LEU A 441 6.78 -14.36 0.78
N GLY A 442 7.09 -15.43 0.05
CA GLY A 442 7.75 -16.61 0.59
C GLY A 442 8.37 -17.50 -0.47
N THR A 443 9.04 -18.52 0.01
CA THR A 443 9.64 -19.63 -0.70
C THR A 443 8.67 -20.81 -0.71
N ALA A 444 8.28 -21.22 -1.91
CA ALA A 444 7.51 -22.44 -2.12
C ALA A 444 8.41 -23.69 -1.90
N PRO A 445 7.83 -24.82 -1.49
CA PRO A 445 8.57 -26.07 -1.30
C PRO A 445 9.30 -26.48 -2.58
N ARG A 446 10.56 -26.90 -2.45
CA ARG A 446 11.34 -27.41 -3.58
C ARG A 446 11.02 -28.89 -3.79
N VAL A 447 10.38 -29.21 -4.91
CA VAL A 447 10.22 -30.61 -5.35
C VAL A 447 11.56 -31.08 -5.91
N GLN A 448 12.12 -32.16 -5.35
CA GLN A 448 13.33 -32.76 -5.91
C GLN A 448 12.98 -33.51 -7.19
N GLU A 449 13.88 -33.49 -8.19
CA GLU A 449 13.68 -34.24 -9.43
C GLU A 449 13.45 -35.73 -9.13
N GLY A 450 12.23 -36.23 -9.42
CA GLY A 450 11.85 -37.63 -9.22
C GLY A 450 10.90 -37.89 -8.04
N GLU A 451 10.58 -36.89 -7.22
CA GLU A 451 9.53 -36.98 -6.20
C GLU A 451 8.19 -36.50 -6.79
N GLU A 452 7.12 -37.27 -6.61
CA GLU A 452 5.76 -36.84 -6.97
C GLU A 452 5.32 -35.74 -5.99
N GLU A 453 4.85 -34.60 -6.50
CA GLU A 453 4.19 -33.60 -5.65
C GLU A 453 2.97 -34.24 -4.96
N GLU A 454 2.95 -34.31 -3.63
CA GLU A 454 1.70 -34.49 -2.90
C GLU A 454 0.84 -33.23 -3.08
N GLU A 455 0.04 -33.20 -4.14
CA GLU A 455 -0.90 -32.12 -4.40
C GLU A 455 -2.03 -32.16 -3.36
N VAL A 456 -2.00 -31.21 -2.41
CA VAL A 456 -3.09 -31.03 -1.45
C VAL A 456 -4.24 -30.32 -2.13
N PHE A 457 -5.16 -31.11 -2.67
CA PHE A 457 -6.40 -30.62 -3.24
C PHE A 457 -7.39 -30.27 -2.14
N PHE A 458 -7.80 -29.01 -2.11
CA PHE A 458 -8.90 -28.56 -1.29
C PHE A 458 -10.22 -28.76 -2.02
N GLN A 459 -11.17 -29.43 -1.35
CA GLN A 459 -12.58 -29.42 -1.72
C GLN A 459 -13.37 -28.82 -0.56
N ASN A 460 -14.10 -27.74 -0.84
CA ASN A 460 -14.96 -27.13 0.15
C ASN A 460 -16.10 -28.08 0.48
N PRO A 461 -16.26 -28.52 1.74
CA PRO A 461 -17.35 -29.41 2.13
C PRO A 461 -18.72 -28.73 2.01
N MET A 462 -18.74 -27.39 1.90
CA MET A 462 -19.96 -26.60 1.79
C MET A 462 -20.16 -26.16 0.34
N ASN A 463 -21.22 -26.67 -0.30
CA ASN A 463 -21.62 -26.22 -1.64
C ASN A 463 -22.47 -24.93 -1.53
N LEU A 464 -21.87 -23.86 -1.00
CA LEU A 464 -22.55 -22.57 -0.81
C LEU A 464 -22.44 -21.72 -2.07
N SER A 465 -23.52 -21.03 -2.41
CA SER A 465 -23.52 -20.03 -3.49
C SER A 465 -23.38 -18.62 -2.90
N PRO A 466 -22.40 -17.80 -3.35
CA PRO A 466 -22.27 -16.42 -2.93
C PRO A 466 -23.58 -15.63 -3.15
N PRO A 467 -24.09 -14.90 -2.15
CA PRO A 467 -25.36 -14.18 -2.26
C PRO A 467 -25.27 -12.88 -3.09
N PHE A 468 -24.06 -12.43 -3.42
CA PHE A 468 -23.78 -11.26 -4.25
C PHE A 468 -22.43 -11.42 -4.97
N GLU A 469 -22.23 -10.61 -6.01
CA GLU A 469 -20.97 -10.57 -6.74
C GLU A 469 -19.80 -10.09 -5.84
N HIS A 470 -18.62 -10.69 -6.02
CA HIS A 470 -17.42 -10.39 -5.22
C HIS A 470 -17.59 -10.58 -3.70
N ALA A 471 -18.46 -11.49 -3.28
CA ALA A 471 -18.64 -11.80 -1.87
C ALA A 471 -17.39 -12.41 -1.23
N TYR A 472 -17.08 -11.94 -0.03
CA TYR A 472 -16.18 -12.62 0.90
C TYR A 472 -17.01 -13.46 1.87
N PHE A 473 -16.40 -14.53 2.34
CA PHE A 473 -17.01 -15.45 3.30
C PHE A 473 -16.11 -15.59 4.52
N SER A 474 -16.74 -15.60 5.69
CA SER A 474 -16.09 -15.88 6.97
C SER A 474 -17.06 -16.64 7.85
N TYR A 475 -16.55 -17.46 8.77
CA TYR A 475 -17.40 -18.18 9.73
C TYR A 475 -16.69 -18.32 11.09
N ALA A 476 -17.49 -18.48 12.13
CA ALA A 476 -17.01 -18.76 13.48
C ALA A 476 -17.90 -19.79 14.16
N GLU A 477 -17.29 -20.70 14.90
CA GLU A 477 -18.03 -21.55 15.84
C GLU A 477 -18.41 -20.71 17.06
N LEU A 478 -19.63 -20.86 17.55
CA LEU A 478 -20.13 -20.25 18.78
C LEU A 478 -20.20 -21.29 19.88
N ASP A 479 -19.08 -22.00 20.09
CA ASP A 479 -18.85 -22.91 21.20
C ASP A 479 -17.77 -22.32 22.11
N LYS A 480 -17.94 -22.45 23.43
CA LYS A 480 -17.02 -21.91 24.46
C LYS A 480 -16.65 -20.43 24.23
N VAL A 481 -17.65 -19.64 23.83
CA VAL A 481 -17.52 -18.19 23.65
C VAL A 481 -17.31 -17.53 25.01
N LYS A 482 -16.34 -16.63 25.08
CA LYS A 482 -16.04 -15.79 26.24
C LYS A 482 -16.70 -14.42 26.11
N ASP A 483 -16.57 -13.81 24.93
CA ASP A 483 -17.07 -12.48 24.63
C ASP A 483 -17.33 -12.32 23.13
N ILE A 484 -18.19 -11.36 22.78
CA ILE A 484 -18.44 -10.96 21.39
C ILE A 484 -18.37 -9.43 21.30
N GLU A 485 -17.49 -8.94 20.43
CA GLU A 485 -17.40 -7.53 20.06
C GLU A 485 -18.18 -7.28 18.77
N VAL A 486 -19.10 -6.31 18.79
CA VAL A 486 -19.93 -5.93 17.64
C VAL A 486 -19.52 -4.55 17.13
N TYR A 487 -19.01 -4.50 15.90
CA TYR A 487 -18.55 -3.29 15.23
C TYR A 487 -19.70 -2.68 14.42
N HIS A 488 -20.09 -1.45 14.74
CA HIS A 488 -21.22 -0.78 14.12
C HIS A 488 -20.86 0.60 13.55
N ASP A 489 -21.48 0.90 12.41
CA ASP A 489 -21.43 2.21 11.77
C ASP A 489 -22.50 3.10 12.42
N LYS A 490 -22.07 4.09 13.23
CA LYS A 490 -23.00 4.97 13.96
C LYS A 490 -23.90 5.78 13.03
N ALA A 491 -23.41 6.19 11.87
CA ALA A 491 -24.16 7.05 10.95
C ALA A 491 -25.27 6.27 10.23
N LEU A 492 -24.97 5.02 9.88
CA LEU A 492 -25.92 4.15 9.19
C LEU A 492 -26.76 3.28 10.13
N GLY A 493 -26.36 3.13 11.39
CA GLY A 493 -27.06 2.30 12.38
C GLY A 493 -27.00 0.80 12.05
N ILE A 494 -25.94 0.35 11.37
CA ILE A 494 -25.78 -1.02 10.88
C ILE A 494 -24.55 -1.70 11.48
N CYS A 495 -24.59 -3.04 11.59
CA CYS A 495 -23.41 -3.82 11.94
C CYS A 495 -22.50 -4.01 10.71
N ARG A 496 -21.21 -3.81 10.90
CA ARG A 496 -20.16 -4.03 9.90
C ARG A 496 -19.50 -5.40 10.06
N GLY A 497 -19.29 -5.84 11.29
CA GLY A 497 -18.65 -7.12 11.60
C GLY A 497 -18.65 -7.43 13.08
N VAL A 498 -18.18 -8.63 13.43
CA VAL A 498 -18.06 -9.08 14.82
C VAL A 498 -16.73 -9.79 15.06
N VAL A 499 -16.20 -9.69 16.28
CA VAL A 499 -15.09 -10.51 16.76
C VAL A 499 -15.60 -11.41 17.87
N VAL A 500 -15.43 -12.72 17.72
CA VAL A 500 -15.78 -13.74 18.71
C VAL A 500 -14.51 -14.11 19.48
N GLY A 501 -14.51 -13.85 20.79
CA GLY A 501 -13.45 -14.26 21.71
C GLY A 501 -13.80 -15.60 22.37
N TYR A 502 -12.83 -16.52 22.45
CA TYR A 502 -13.00 -17.86 23.01
C TYR A 502 -12.32 -18.01 24.36
N GLN A 503 -12.78 -18.97 25.16
CA GLN A 503 -12.20 -19.28 26.47
C GLN A 503 -10.74 -19.76 26.40
N ASN A 504 -10.32 -20.35 25.28
CA ASN A 504 -8.92 -20.75 25.06
C ASN A 504 -7.99 -19.57 24.71
N GLY A 505 -8.51 -18.33 24.66
CA GLY A 505 -7.77 -17.13 24.28
C GLY A 505 -7.72 -16.85 22.78
N GLY A 506 -8.28 -17.73 21.95
CA GLY A 506 -8.41 -17.51 20.51
C GLY A 506 -9.48 -16.47 20.19
N GLU A 507 -9.36 -15.87 19.02
CA GLU A 507 -10.32 -14.91 18.48
C GLU A 507 -10.63 -15.24 17.00
N ARG A 508 -11.85 -14.96 16.56
CA ARG A 508 -12.30 -15.05 15.15
C ARG A 508 -13.09 -13.82 14.76
N ALA A 509 -12.67 -13.15 13.68
CA ALA A 509 -13.35 -11.99 13.14
C ALA A 509 -14.20 -12.35 11.92
N LEU A 510 -15.39 -11.75 11.83
CA LEU A 510 -16.36 -11.93 10.76
C LEU A 510 -16.81 -10.59 10.20
N GLY A 511 -17.07 -10.54 8.90
CA GLY A 511 -17.47 -9.30 8.23
C GLY A 511 -16.34 -8.25 8.19
N GLN A 512 -16.71 -6.97 8.26
CA GLN A 512 -15.79 -5.84 8.22
C GLN A 512 -15.54 -5.25 9.62
N CYS A 513 -14.61 -5.81 10.38
CA CYS A 513 -14.20 -5.24 11.67
C CYS A 513 -13.17 -4.12 11.46
N ARG A 514 -13.58 -2.85 11.50
CA ARG A 514 -12.68 -1.70 11.32
C ARG A 514 -12.13 -1.21 12.66
N ILE A 515 -11.08 -1.90 13.13
CA ILE A 515 -10.45 -1.65 14.43
C ILE A 515 -9.98 -0.19 14.55
N GLY A 516 -10.39 0.48 15.63
CA GLY A 516 -10.08 1.89 15.89
C GLY A 516 -10.80 2.88 14.99
N VAL A 517 -11.85 2.47 14.27
CA VAL A 517 -12.66 3.33 13.40
C VAL A 517 -14.15 3.19 13.75
N ASP A 518 -14.68 1.96 13.68
CA ASP A 518 -16.08 1.71 13.98
C ASP A 518 -16.32 1.68 15.49
N ALA A 519 -17.55 1.98 15.90
CA ALA A 519 -17.94 1.93 17.29
C ALA A 519 -18.14 0.47 17.72
N VAL A 520 -17.75 0.14 18.95
CA VAL A 520 -17.76 -1.24 19.45
C VAL A 520 -18.71 -1.38 20.62
N ARG A 521 -19.51 -2.45 20.60
CA ARG A 521 -20.29 -2.91 21.75
C ARG A 521 -19.80 -4.31 22.13
N VAL A 522 -19.46 -4.51 23.39
CA VAL A 522 -18.94 -5.78 23.91
C VAL A 522 -20.03 -6.49 24.70
N TYR A 523 -20.20 -7.78 24.44
CA TYR A 523 -21.10 -8.66 25.17
C TYR A 523 -20.26 -9.73 25.88
N GLU A 524 -20.26 -9.71 27.21
CA GLU A 524 -19.54 -10.71 28.01
C GLU A 524 -20.42 -11.93 28.26
N GLN A 525 -19.81 -13.11 28.19
CA GLN A 525 -20.44 -14.41 28.45
C GLN A 525 -21.81 -14.60 27.73
N PRO A 526 -21.93 -14.30 26.43
CA PRO A 526 -23.19 -14.48 25.74
C PRO A 526 -23.54 -15.97 25.64
N ALA A 527 -24.82 -16.27 25.81
CA ALA A 527 -25.40 -17.61 25.58
C ALA A 527 -26.34 -17.64 24.36
N CYS A 528 -26.69 -16.46 23.84
CA CYS A 528 -27.52 -16.28 22.66
C CYS A 528 -26.95 -15.17 21.76
N PHE A 529 -27.02 -15.39 20.44
CA PHE A 529 -26.74 -14.39 19.41
C PHE A 529 -28.01 -14.14 18.60
N CYS A 530 -28.46 -12.89 18.60
CA CYS A 530 -29.67 -12.45 17.94
C CYS A 530 -29.32 -11.56 16.76
N TYR A 531 -30.03 -11.72 15.64
CA TYR A 531 -29.88 -10.82 14.51
C TYR A 531 -31.19 -10.51 13.83
N LYS A 532 -31.25 -9.33 13.22
CA LYS A 532 -32.34 -8.88 12.38
C LYS A 532 -31.81 -8.43 11.03
N LYS A 533 -32.32 -9.02 9.96
CA LYS A 533 -32.01 -8.58 8.59
C LYS A 533 -32.58 -7.19 8.37
N THR A 534 -31.78 -6.30 7.81
CA THR A 534 -32.18 -4.92 7.54
C THR A 534 -31.58 -4.44 6.23
N LYS A 535 -31.95 -3.23 5.83
CA LYS A 535 -31.40 -2.57 4.66
C LYS A 535 -31.07 -1.13 5.01
N TYR A 536 -30.10 -0.56 4.33
CA TYR A 536 -29.80 0.86 4.43
C TYR A 536 -29.65 1.48 3.05
N LEU A 537 -29.92 2.78 2.96
CA LEU A 537 -29.74 3.54 1.73
C LEU A 537 -28.28 3.98 1.64
N ARG A 538 -27.60 3.61 0.55
CA ARG A 538 -26.22 4.07 0.32
C ARG A 538 -26.19 5.58 0.15
N GLN A 539 -25.38 6.25 0.98
CA GLN A 539 -25.27 7.71 1.02
C GLN A 539 -25.01 8.30 -0.37
N GLY A 540 -25.80 9.33 -0.73
CA GLY A 540 -25.69 10.01 -2.03
C GLY A 540 -26.21 9.20 -3.23
N THR A 541 -26.91 8.07 -3.01
CA THR A 541 -27.49 7.25 -4.08
C THR A 541 -28.90 6.77 -3.73
N ARG A 542 -29.60 6.18 -4.69
CA ARG A 542 -30.91 5.53 -4.50
C ARG A 542 -30.82 4.01 -4.30
N VAL A 543 -29.63 3.50 -3.98
CA VAL A 543 -29.37 2.06 -3.95
C VAL A 543 -29.48 1.55 -2.52
N GLU A 544 -30.38 0.60 -2.28
CA GLU A 544 -30.48 -0.12 -1.02
C GLU A 544 -29.41 -1.22 -0.93
N ARG A 545 -28.91 -1.42 0.29
CA ARG A 545 -27.85 -2.39 0.61
C ARG A 545 -28.29 -3.27 1.76
N ASP A 546 -28.09 -4.59 1.64
CA ASP A 546 -28.40 -5.54 2.69
C ASP A 546 -27.45 -5.39 3.88
N SER A 547 -28.00 -5.49 5.08
CA SER A 547 -27.24 -5.45 6.32
C SER A 547 -27.94 -6.20 7.45
N VAL A 548 -27.34 -6.17 8.64
CA VAL A 548 -27.82 -6.84 9.83
C VAL A 548 -27.70 -5.94 11.06
N LYS A 549 -28.67 -6.06 11.97
CA LYS A 549 -28.55 -5.62 13.36
C LYS A 549 -28.27 -6.83 14.22
N ILE A 550 -27.44 -6.65 15.26
CA ILE A 550 -27.00 -7.74 16.13
C ILE A 550 -27.17 -7.33 17.59
N GLU A 551 -27.66 -8.27 18.38
CA GLU A 551 -27.66 -8.22 19.82
C GLU A 551 -27.22 -9.58 20.37
N CYS A 552 -26.61 -9.60 21.56
CA CYS A 552 -26.33 -10.83 22.27
C CYS A 552 -26.90 -10.75 23.69
N ASN A 553 -27.24 -11.90 24.25
CA ASN A 553 -27.81 -12.01 25.59
C ASN A 553 -27.14 -13.16 26.36
N THR A 554 -27.06 -13.03 27.68
CA THR A 554 -26.60 -14.06 28.60
C THR A 554 -27.64 -15.16 28.84
N ASP A 555 -28.92 -14.89 28.56
CA ASP A 555 -29.98 -15.91 28.62
C ASP A 555 -30.07 -16.68 27.29
N ALA A 556 -29.86 -18.00 27.36
CA ALA A 556 -29.99 -18.90 26.21
C ALA A 556 -31.44 -19.03 25.71
N ASN A 557 -32.44 -18.70 26.52
CA ASN A 557 -33.85 -18.71 26.15
C ASN A 557 -34.39 -17.33 25.76
N HIS A 558 -33.50 -16.35 25.60
CA HIS A 558 -33.86 -15.03 25.13
C HIS A 558 -34.62 -15.10 23.80
N ASP A 559 -35.68 -14.31 23.71
CA ASP A 559 -36.46 -14.12 22.50
C ASP A 559 -36.87 -12.65 22.37
N HIS A 560 -37.04 -12.19 21.14
CA HIS A 560 -37.50 -10.84 20.85
C HIS A 560 -39.00 -10.82 20.59
N SER A 561 -39.70 -9.87 21.21
CA SER A 561 -41.12 -9.63 20.93
C SER A 561 -41.36 -8.96 19.57
N GLU A 562 -40.33 -8.34 19.00
CA GLU A 562 -40.40 -7.64 17.71
C GLU A 562 -40.18 -8.63 16.55
N GLU A 563 -41.01 -8.54 15.50
CA GLU A 563 -40.87 -9.38 14.31
C GLU A 563 -39.54 -9.16 13.57
N GLY A 564 -39.04 -10.24 12.96
CA GLY A 564 -37.87 -10.23 12.07
C GLY A 564 -36.52 -10.47 12.76
N TRP A 565 -36.51 -10.65 14.08
CA TRP A 565 -35.35 -11.15 14.82
C TRP A 565 -35.26 -12.67 14.74
N THR A 566 -34.03 -13.18 14.65
CA THR A 566 -33.71 -14.59 14.78
C THR A 566 -32.75 -14.75 15.95
N CYS A 567 -33.12 -15.56 16.94
CA CYS A 567 -32.34 -15.81 18.16
C CYS A 567 -31.67 -17.19 18.07
N CYS A 568 -30.33 -17.21 18.07
CA CYS A 568 -29.55 -18.43 17.92
C CYS A 568 -28.87 -18.79 19.25
N LYS A 569 -29.15 -19.99 19.75
CA LYS A 569 -28.54 -20.53 20.97
C LYS A 569 -27.16 -21.11 20.68
N PHE A 570 -26.30 -21.13 21.70
CA PHE A 570 -25.00 -21.79 21.62
C PHE A 570 -25.13 -23.27 22.04
N PRO A 571 -24.39 -24.21 21.42
CA PRO A 571 -23.44 -24.03 20.34
C PRO A 571 -24.11 -23.97 18.95
N SER A 572 -23.58 -23.12 18.09
CA SER A 572 -23.96 -23.03 16.67
C SER A 572 -22.81 -22.48 15.84
N ARG A 573 -22.89 -22.56 14.51
CA ARG A 573 -21.92 -21.95 13.61
C ARG A 573 -22.52 -20.70 12.98
N LEU A 574 -21.85 -19.56 13.13
CA LEU A 574 -22.20 -18.30 12.48
C LEU A 574 -21.46 -18.19 11.15
N GLU A 575 -22.21 -17.99 10.07
CA GLU A 575 -21.72 -17.82 8.71
C GLU A 575 -21.99 -16.38 8.25
N TRP A 576 -21.00 -15.76 7.63
CA TRP A 576 -21.05 -14.35 7.28
C TRP A 576 -20.55 -14.11 5.86
N TRP A 577 -21.47 -13.68 5.00
CA TRP A 577 -21.19 -13.18 3.66
C TRP A 577 -21.12 -11.67 3.68
N PHE A 578 -20.09 -11.07 3.08
CA PHE A 578 -19.98 -9.61 3.04
C PHE A 578 -19.22 -9.07 1.83
N THR A 579 -19.51 -7.82 1.46
CA THR A 579 -18.67 -6.97 0.61
C THR A 579 -18.20 -5.75 1.41
N SER A 580 -17.64 -4.73 0.74
CA SER A 580 -17.41 -3.42 1.35
C SER A 580 -18.71 -2.68 1.73
N GLU A 581 -19.85 -3.03 1.13
CA GLU A 581 -21.12 -2.33 1.31
C GLU A 581 -22.25 -3.20 1.90
N GLU A 582 -22.20 -4.53 1.77
CA GLU A 582 -23.33 -5.40 2.13
C GLU A 582 -22.93 -6.52 3.08
N SER A 583 -23.89 -7.04 3.84
CA SER A 583 -23.69 -8.20 4.71
C SER A 583 -24.94 -9.06 4.82
N ARG A 584 -24.76 -10.38 4.81
CA ARG A 584 -25.80 -11.39 5.09
C ARG A 584 -25.23 -12.45 6.01
N ILE A 585 -26.01 -12.83 7.01
CA ILE A 585 -25.61 -13.84 7.98
C ILE A 585 -26.62 -14.98 8.05
N SER A 586 -26.11 -16.17 8.36
CA SER A 586 -26.85 -17.41 8.58
C SER A 586 -26.24 -18.20 9.72
N PHE A 587 -27.03 -19.12 10.27
CA PHE A 587 -26.59 -20.03 11.31
C PHE A 587 -26.80 -21.46 10.88
N THR A 588 -25.84 -22.32 11.20
CA THR A 588 -25.99 -23.77 11.14
C THR A 588 -26.02 -24.30 12.57
N PRO A 589 -27.07 -25.04 13.01
CA PRO A 589 -27.11 -25.64 14.34
C PRO A 589 -25.88 -26.53 14.58
N GLY A 590 -25.29 -26.45 15.77
CA GLY A 590 -24.13 -27.28 16.12
C GLY A 590 -24.49 -28.76 16.02
N ARG A 591 -23.76 -29.53 15.19
CA ARG A 591 -23.87 -30.99 15.18
C ARG A 591 -23.26 -31.52 16.48
N ALA A 592 -24.09 -32.10 17.35
CA ALA A 592 -23.56 -33.00 18.37
C ALA A 592 -23.01 -34.25 17.66
N GLY A 593 -21.68 -34.31 17.49
CA GLY A 593 -20.96 -35.52 17.06
C GLY A 593 -20.63 -35.60 15.57
N CYS A 594 -19.44 -35.11 15.22
CA CYS A 594 -18.52 -35.73 14.26
C CYS A 594 -17.11 -35.42 14.79
N ARG A 595 -16.56 -36.33 15.60
CA ARG A 595 -15.13 -36.40 15.89
C ARG A 595 -14.43 -37.11 14.74
#